data_AF-A0A8I0MEE5-F1
#
_entry.id   AF-A0A8I0MEE5-F1
#
_cell.length_a   1.000
_cell.length_b   1.000
_cell.length_c   1.000
_cell.angle_alpha   90.00
_cell.angle_beta   90.00
_cell.angle_gamma   90.00
#
_symmetry.space_group_name_H-M   'P 1'
#
loop_
_entity.id
_entity.type
_entity.pdbx_description
1 polymer ?
#
loop_
_entity_poly.entity_id
_entity_poly.type
_entity_poly.pdbx_seq_one_letter_code
_entity_poly.pdbx_strand_id
1 'polypeptide(L)' 'MRRRYSHRPRRNPPRHNRAHPAPEAVRSDADIFDRIERLAALHAKGILTDQEFEATKSELLSRL' A
#
# COMPACT_ATOMS: atom_id res chain seq x y z
N MET A 1 -59.04 -10.79 -14.70
CA MET A 1 -57.93 -9.91 -15.17
C MET A 1 -58.12 -8.52 -14.55
N ARG A 2 -57.15 -7.64 -14.26
CA ARG A 2 -55.67 -7.62 -14.36
C ARG A 2 -55.10 -7.08 -13.03
N ARG A 3 -53.98 -7.58 -12.49
CA ARG A 3 -53.30 -6.97 -11.31
C ARG A 3 -52.43 -5.78 -11.76
N ARG A 4 -52.67 -4.58 -11.23
CA ARG A 4 -51.80 -3.41 -11.45
C ARG A 4 -50.60 -3.45 -10.49
N TYR A 5 -49.55 -4.19 -10.86
CA TYR A 5 -48.23 -3.99 -10.27
C TYR A 5 -47.50 -2.87 -11.02
N SER A 6 -47.50 -1.67 -10.43
CA SER A 6 -46.67 -0.54 -10.87
C SER A 6 -45.19 -0.86 -10.65
N HIS A 7 -44.60 -1.60 -11.59
CA HIS A 7 -43.16 -1.86 -11.60
C HIS A 7 -42.41 -0.56 -11.94
N ARG A 8 -41.96 0.15 -10.89
CA ARG A 8 -40.90 1.15 -11.01
C ARG A 8 -39.62 0.45 -11.49
N PRO A 9 -39.07 0.76 -12.68
CA PRO A 9 -37.69 0.40 -12.97
C PRO A 9 -36.79 1.29 -12.10
N ARG A 10 -36.22 0.72 -11.03
CA ARG A 10 -35.18 1.40 -10.25
C ARG A 10 -33.93 1.50 -11.12
N ARG A 11 -33.77 2.60 -11.87
CA ARG A 11 -32.49 2.99 -12.45
C ARG A 11 -31.54 3.38 -11.32
N ASN A 12 -30.90 2.37 -10.72
CA ASN A 12 -29.78 2.54 -9.82
C ASN A 12 -28.50 2.20 -10.60
N PRO A 13 -27.80 3.18 -11.19
CA PRO A 13 -26.50 2.90 -11.80
C PRO A 13 -25.51 2.56 -10.67
N PRO A 14 -24.83 1.40 -10.71
CA PRO A 14 -23.73 1.15 -9.79
C PRO A 14 -22.58 2.08 -10.16
N ARG A 15 -22.55 3.27 -9.56
CA ARG A 15 -21.37 4.15 -9.57
C ARG A 15 -20.29 3.52 -8.71
N HIS A 16 -19.65 2.49 -9.25
CA HIS A 16 -18.44 1.90 -8.70
C HIS A 16 -17.26 2.86 -8.95
N ASN A 17 -17.34 4.06 -8.37
CA ASN A 17 -16.35 5.11 -8.50
C ASN A 17 -15.14 4.82 -7.62
N ARG A 18 -14.36 3.83 -8.06
CA ARG A 18 -12.89 3.84 -8.05
C ARG A 18 -12.23 4.38 -6.78
N ALA A 19 -12.57 3.76 -5.65
CA ALA A 19 -11.77 3.80 -4.43
C ALA A 19 -11.56 2.36 -3.94
N HIS A 20 -10.82 1.57 -4.72
CA HIS A 20 -10.06 0.47 -4.13
C HIS A 20 -8.82 1.08 -3.48
N PRO A 21 -8.69 1.08 -2.14
CA PRO A 21 -7.37 0.98 -1.54
C PRO A 21 -6.82 -0.42 -1.91
N ALA A 22 -6.19 -0.50 -3.07
CA ALA A 22 -5.32 -1.61 -3.42
C ALA A 22 -4.10 -1.58 -2.47
N PRO A 23 -3.48 -2.74 -2.21
CA PRO A 23 -3.22 -3.23 -0.86
C PRO A 23 -2.26 -2.34 -0.07
N GLU A 24 -2.68 -1.87 1.11
CA GLU A 24 -1.80 -1.18 2.05
C GLU A 24 -0.65 -2.09 2.55
N ALA A 25 -0.88 -3.40 2.58
CA ALA A 25 0.16 -4.41 2.84
C ALA A 25 1.33 -4.28 1.84
N VAL A 26 1.11 -4.59 0.55
CA VAL A 26 2.14 -4.60 -0.51
C VAL A 26 2.88 -3.26 -0.65
N ARG A 27 2.23 -2.16 -0.29
CA ARG A 27 2.87 -0.84 -0.28
C ARG A 27 3.92 -0.72 0.82
N SER A 28 3.70 -1.37 1.97
CA SER A 28 4.61 -1.40 3.12
C SER A 28 5.88 -2.18 2.82
N ASP A 29 5.80 -3.34 2.16
CA ASP A 29 6.97 -4.10 1.69
C ASP A 29 7.84 -3.24 0.77
N ALA A 30 7.23 -2.57 -0.21
CA ALA A 30 7.94 -1.70 -1.15
C ALA A 30 8.58 -0.48 -0.45
N ASP A 31 7.89 0.12 0.53
CA ASP A 31 8.40 1.22 1.36
C ASP A 31 9.59 0.78 2.25
N ILE A 32 9.65 -0.50 2.64
CA ILE A 32 10.79 -1.10 3.36
C ILE A 32 12.01 -1.20 2.45
N PHE A 33 11.86 -1.72 1.23
CA PHE A 33 12.98 -1.82 0.28
C PHE A 33 13.50 -0.43 -0.17
N ASP A 34 12.61 0.53 -0.46
CA ASP A 34 13.00 1.91 -0.79
C ASP A 34 13.74 2.60 0.38
N ARG A 35 13.35 2.34 1.64
CA ARG A 35 14.10 2.78 2.82
C ARG A 35 15.49 2.15 2.89
N ILE A 36 15.63 0.85 2.62
CA ILE A 36 16.93 0.15 2.63
C ILE A 36 17.86 0.72 1.53
N GLU A 37 17.34 1.03 0.34
CA GLU A 37 18.10 1.69 -0.73
C GLU A 37 18.62 3.07 -0.28
N ARG A 38 17.77 3.89 0.33
CA ARG A 38 18.18 5.20 0.88
C ARG A 38 19.22 5.05 2.00
N LEU A 39 19.06 4.05 2.87
CA LEU A 39 19.99 3.74 3.95
C LEU A 39 21.38 3.36 3.37
N ALA A 40 21.41 2.53 2.32
CA ALA A 40 22.63 2.15 1.63
C ALA A 40 23.30 3.35 0.94
N ALA A 41 22.52 4.26 0.35
CA ALA A 41 23.03 5.50 -0.22
C ALA A 41 23.60 6.48 0.82
N LEU A 42 23.16 6.42 2.08
CA LEU A 42 23.72 7.18 3.21
C LEU A 42 25.00 6.53 3.75
N HIS A 43 25.02 5.21 3.89
CA HIS A 43 26.21 4.43 4.26
C HIS A 43 27.35 4.58 3.24
N ALA A 44 27.04 4.47 1.94
CA ALA A 44 28.01 4.70 0.85
C ALA A 44 28.56 6.13 0.79
N LYS A 45 27.88 7.10 1.43
CA LYS A 45 28.36 8.49 1.60
C LYS A 45 29.17 8.69 2.89
N GLY A 46 29.35 7.65 3.71
CA GLY A 46 29.99 7.72 5.02
C GLY A 46 29.18 8.49 6.07
N ILE A 47 27.87 8.65 5.88
CA ILE A 47 26.97 9.35 6.81
C ILE A 47 26.51 8.42 7.94
N LEU A 48 26.41 7.12 7.65
CA LEU A 48 26.12 6.06 8.61
C LEU A 48 27.35 5.15 8.73
N THR A 49 27.55 4.56 9.91
CA THR A 49 28.49 3.45 10.09
C THR A 49 27.88 2.12 9.61
N ASP A 50 28.72 1.13 9.29
CA ASP A 50 28.27 -0.23 8.94
C ASP A 50 27.39 -0.86 10.02
N GLN A 51 27.67 -0.55 11.30
CA GLN A 51 26.89 -1.04 12.44
C GLN A 51 25.48 -0.44 12.46
N GLU A 52 25.33 0.86 12.18
CA GLU A 52 24.02 1.50 12.09
C GLU A 52 23.25 1.03 10.86
N PHE A 53 23.93 0.89 9.72
CA PHE A 53 23.34 0.38 8.49
C PHE A 53 22.74 -1.02 8.70
N GLU A 54 23.52 -1.99 9.21
CA GLU A 54 23.02 -3.35 9.44
C GLU A 54 21.95 -3.40 10.54
N ALA A 55 22.06 -2.61 11.61
CA ALA A 55 21.04 -2.55 12.66
C ALA A 55 19.68 -2.06 12.13
N THR A 56 19.64 -0.92 11.42
CA THR A 56 18.39 -0.38 10.85
C THR A 56 17.86 -1.25 9.72
N LYS A 57 18.72 -1.88 8.91
CA LYS A 57 18.33 -2.86 7.89
C LYS A 57 17.68 -4.10 8.51
N SER A 58 18.22 -4.64 9.59
CA SER A 58 17.60 -5.74 10.34
C SER A 58 16.26 -5.35 10.94
N GLU A 59 16.11 -4.15 11.50
CA GLU A 59 14.83 -3.66 12.01
C GLU A 59 13.78 -3.56 10.89
N LEU A 60 14.14 -2.95 9.75
CA LEU A 60 13.26 -2.78 8.60
C LEU A 60 12.80 -4.13 8.01
N LEU A 61 13.71 -5.11 7.92
CA LEU A 61 13.37 -6.46 7.44
C LEU A 61 12.56 -7.27 8.46
N SER A 62 12.70 -7.00 9.76
CA SER A 62 11.91 -7.68 10.82
C SER A 62 10.46 -7.19 10.89
N ARG A 63 10.09 -6.20 10.08
CA ARG A 63 8.75 -5.60 10.00
C ARG A 63 7.92 -6.16 8.82
N LEU A 64 8.50 -7.06 8.04
CA LEU A 64 7.89 -7.80 6.93
C LEU A 64 7.11 -9.03 7.45
#